data_AF-A0A7Y2FH54-F1
#
_entry.id   AF-A0A7Y2FH54-F1
#
_cell.length_a   1.000
_cell.length_b   1.000
_cell.length_c   1.000
_cell.angle_alpha   90.00
_cell.angle_beta   90.00
_cell.angle_gamma   90.00
#
_symmetry.space_group_name_H-M   'P 1'
#
loop_
_entity.id
_entity.type
_entity.pdbx_description
1 polymer ?
#
loop_
_entity_poly.entity_id
_entity_poly.type
_entity_poly.pdbx_seq_one_letter_code
_entity_poly.pdbx_strand_id
1 'polypeptide(L)'
;MSTEGPSYEEGHLVIAAIRILEHKENRPPAIEEIGAFLGRSSEIAHLFVRGLEERGVIKVVKTPFETHVEIVDHLALETLERGERSSGFGEALDEFEEKKRKQKEEMEAFFASGGVDQKKKEELDKLSDAFRKFQKQKRPDDDDQD
;
A
#
# COMPACT_ATOMS: atom_id res chain seq x y z
N MET A 1 14.78 10.82 16.23
CA MET A 1 15.05 9.97 15.05
C MET A 1 14.72 10.84 13.85
N SER A 2 15.67 11.09 12.95
CA SER A 2 15.37 11.82 11.71
C SER A 2 14.55 10.89 10.83
N THR A 3 13.27 11.19 10.73
CA THR A 3 12.32 10.49 9.87
C THR A 3 12.42 11.09 8.47
N GLU A 4 12.73 10.22 7.51
CA GLU A 4 12.63 10.56 6.11
C GLU A 4 11.17 10.92 5.80
N GLY A 5 10.96 12.08 5.20
CA GLY A 5 9.65 12.67 4.92
C GLY A 5 9.55 13.18 3.48
N PRO A 6 8.50 13.94 3.14
CA PRO A 6 8.38 14.50 1.79
C PRO A 6 9.54 15.48 1.49
N SER A 7 9.90 15.61 0.22
CA SER A 7 10.75 16.72 -0.25
C SER A 7 10.04 18.06 -0.05
N TYR A 8 10.74 19.17 -0.32
CA TYR A 8 10.12 20.49 -0.35
C TYR A 8 8.91 20.54 -1.30
N GLU A 9 9.10 20.09 -2.55
CA GLU A 9 8.08 20.08 -3.59
C GLU A 9 6.91 19.18 -3.23
N GLU A 10 7.18 17.97 -2.75
CA GLU A 10 6.13 17.03 -2.34
C GLU A 10 5.37 17.53 -1.12
N GLY A 11 6.04 18.18 -0.17
CA GLY A 11 5.40 18.82 0.96
C GLY A 11 4.38 19.85 0.48
N HIS A 12 4.76 20.69 -0.49
CA HIS A 12 3.83 21.63 -1.12
C HIS A 12 2.69 20.94 -1.87
N LEU A 13 2.94 19.82 -2.56
CA LEU A 13 1.88 19.04 -3.23
C LEU A 13 0.87 18.48 -2.23
N VAL A 14 1.34 17.95 -1.09
CA VAL A 14 0.45 17.45 -0.02
C VAL A 14 -0.40 18.59 0.56
N ILE A 15 0.20 19.76 0.83
CA ILE A 15 -0.55 20.93 1.31
C ILE A 15 -1.57 21.41 0.29
N ALA A 16 -1.21 21.45 -1.00
CA ALA A 16 -2.14 21.81 -2.06
C ALA A 16 -3.31 20.82 -2.16
N ALA A 17 -3.03 19.51 -2.08
CA ALA A 17 -4.05 18.47 -2.07
C ALA A 17 -5.03 18.64 -0.90
N ILE A 18 -4.52 18.88 0.32
CA ILE A 18 -5.36 19.10 1.50
C ILE A 18 -6.32 20.27 1.28
N ARG A 19 -5.81 21.43 0.83
CA ARG A 19 -6.62 22.62 0.58
C ARG A 19 -7.70 22.40 -0.47
N ILE A 20 -7.36 21.70 -1.56
CA ILE A 20 -8.31 21.42 -2.65
C ILE A 20 -9.40 20.47 -2.16
N LEU A 21 -9.04 19.39 -1.49
CA LEU A 21 -10.00 18.42 -0.96
C LEU A 21 -10.90 19.06 0.09
N GLU A 22 -10.33 19.86 1.00
CA GLU A 22 -11.09 20.58 2.01
C GLU A 22 -12.13 21.52 1.38
N HIS A 23 -11.75 22.24 0.32
CA HIS A 23 -12.67 23.10 -0.42
C HIS A 23 -13.77 22.31 -1.15
N LYS A 24 -13.44 21.17 -1.77
CA LYS A 24 -14.39 20.37 -2.55
C LYS A 24 -15.40 19.65 -1.67
N GLU A 25 -14.93 19.06 -0.57
CA GLU A 25 -15.73 18.19 0.29
C GLU A 25 -16.31 18.93 1.51
N ASN A 26 -15.94 20.19 1.72
CA ASN A 26 -16.30 21.00 2.89
C ASN A 26 -15.95 20.33 4.23
N ARG A 27 -14.89 19.53 4.25
CA ARG A 27 -14.31 18.92 5.45
C ARG A 27 -12.83 18.61 5.26
N PRO A 28 -12.05 18.52 6.34
CA PRO A 28 -10.67 18.03 6.25
C PRO A 28 -10.60 16.62 5.64
N PRO A 29 -9.61 16.34 4.79
CA PRO A 29 -9.47 15.03 4.16
C PRO A 29 -8.81 14.00 5.07
N ALA A 30 -9.12 12.72 4.82
CA ALA A 30 -8.39 11.58 5.35
C ALA A 30 -7.06 11.36 4.60
N ILE A 31 -6.15 10.61 5.19
CA ILE A 31 -4.81 10.34 4.61
C ILE A 31 -4.94 9.61 3.28
N GLU A 32 -5.88 8.67 3.20
CA GLU A 32 -6.17 7.88 2.01
C GLU A 32 -6.69 8.74 0.85
N GLU A 33 -7.47 9.78 1.15
CA GLU A 33 -8.02 10.70 0.16
C GLU A 33 -6.92 11.59 -0.43
N ILE A 34 -5.97 12.03 0.41
CA ILE A 34 -4.79 12.78 -0.02
C ILE A 34 -3.95 11.90 -0.96
N GLY A 35 -3.67 10.65 -0.56
CA GLY A 35 -2.92 9.70 -1.37
C GLY A 35 -3.58 9.45 -2.72
N ALA A 36 -4.88 9.14 -2.73
CA ALA A 36 -5.65 8.92 -3.94
C ALA A 36 -5.66 10.15 -4.85
N PHE A 37 -5.82 11.35 -4.28
CA PHE A 37 -5.82 12.61 -5.04
C PHE A 37 -4.48 12.89 -5.71
N LEU A 38 -3.37 12.53 -5.05
CA LEU A 38 -2.02 12.67 -5.58
C LEU A 38 -1.58 11.50 -6.47
N GLY A 39 -2.42 10.48 -6.65
CA GLY A 39 -2.06 9.26 -7.39
C GLY A 39 -0.98 8.43 -6.70
N ARG A 40 -0.85 8.53 -5.38
CA ARG A 40 0.16 7.83 -4.57
C ARG A 40 -0.48 6.70 -3.77
N SER A 41 0.33 5.70 -3.41
CA SER A 41 -0.14 4.61 -2.55
C SER A 41 -0.43 5.08 -1.12
N SER A 42 -1.23 4.31 -0.38
CA SER A 42 -1.60 4.65 1.00
C SER A 42 -0.38 4.77 1.91
N GLU A 43 0.61 3.92 1.70
CA GLU A 43 1.85 3.84 2.48
C GLU A 43 2.69 5.10 2.30
N ILE A 44 2.77 5.61 1.06
CA ILE A 44 3.47 6.85 0.73
C ILE A 44 2.73 8.06 1.30
N ALA A 45 1.40 8.08 1.21
CA ALA A 45 0.60 9.13 1.83
C ALA A 45 0.82 9.18 3.35
N HIS A 46 0.84 8.03 4.02
CA HIS A 46 1.13 7.94 5.46
C HIS A 46 2.56 8.38 5.80
N LEU A 47 3.54 7.99 5.00
CA LEU A 47 4.93 8.43 5.15
C LEU A 47 5.03 9.95 5.05
N PHE A 48 4.40 10.56 4.04
CA PHE A 48 4.43 12.01 3.85
C PHE A 48 3.72 12.74 4.98
N VAL A 49 2.52 12.29 5.36
CA VAL A 49 1.75 12.89 6.45
C VAL A 49 2.53 12.82 7.76
N ARG A 50 3.13 11.68 8.09
CA ARG A 50 3.97 11.54 9.28
C ARG A 50 5.15 12.51 9.27
N GLY A 51 5.88 12.58 8.15
CA GLY A 51 7.04 13.46 8.02
C GLY A 51 6.68 14.95 8.12
N LEU A 52 5.49 15.35 7.68
CA LEU A 52 4.99 16.72 7.83
C LEU A 52 4.47 17.01 9.24
N GLU A 53 3.82 16.03 9.88
CA GLU A 53 3.31 16.15 11.25
C GLU A 53 4.47 16.31 12.25
N GLU A 54 5.53 15.52 12.10
CA GLU A 54 6.73 15.63 12.95
C GLU A 54 7.46 16.98 12.80
N ARG A 55 7.23 17.68 11.68
CA ARG A 55 7.73 19.04 11.42
C ARG A 55 6.75 20.14 11.85
N GLY A 56 5.57 19.78 12.37
CA GLY A 56 4.53 20.73 12.77
C GLY A 56 3.83 21.44 11.60
N VAL A 57 4.02 20.96 10.37
CA VAL A 57 3.39 21.56 9.17
C VAL A 57 1.89 21.26 9.16
N ILE A 58 1.53 20.04 9.54
CA ILE A 58 0.17 19.53 9.61
C ILE A 58 -0.06 18.85 10.96
N LYS A 59 -1.32 18.49 11.23
CA LYS A 59 -1.72 17.70 12.39
C LYS A 59 -2.68 16.61 11.95
N VAL A 60 -2.46 15.39 12.43
CA VAL A 60 -3.43 14.30 12.28
C VAL A 60 -4.38 14.34 13.48
N VAL A 61 -5.64 14.62 13.22
CA VAL A 61 -6.70 14.61 14.23
C VAL A 61 -7.35 13.23 14.21
N LYS A 62 -7.31 12.55 15.35
CA LYS A 62 -7.94 11.23 15.54
C LYS A 62 -9.13 11.38 16.48
N THR A 63 -10.31 11.10 15.98
CA THR A 63 -11.54 11.04 16.77
C THR A 63 -12.07 9.60 16.79
N PRO A 64 -13.07 9.27 17.64
CA PRO A 64 -13.72 7.96 17.60
C PRO A 64 -14.43 7.64 16.27
N PHE A 65 -14.70 8.64 15.44
CA PHE A 65 -15.50 8.50 14.22
C PHE A 65 -14.68 8.63 12.95
N GLU A 66 -13.61 9.43 12.97
CA GLU A 66 -12.78 9.72 11.80
C GLU A 66 -11.34 10.07 12.17
N THR A 67 -10.45 9.87 11.22
CA THR A 67 -9.07 10.38 11.25
C THR A 67 -8.86 11.28 10.04
N HIS A 68 -8.49 12.53 10.28
CA HIS A 68 -8.33 13.53 9.23
C HIS A 68 -7.08 14.38 9.45
N VAL A 69 -6.70 15.14 8.42
CA VAL A 69 -5.49 15.97 8.41
C VAL A 69 -5.85 17.44 8.34
N GLU A 70 -5.27 18.24 9.23
CA GLU A 70 -5.43 19.71 9.26
C GLU A 70 -4.08 20.39 9.02
N ILE A 71 -4.09 21.53 8.33
CA ILE A 71 -2.89 22.36 8.13
C ILE A 71 -2.67 23.22 9.37
N VAL A 72 -1.46 23.17 9.94
CA VAL A 72 -1.09 23.96 11.12
C VAL A 72 -0.22 25.15 10.73
N ASP A 73 0.93 24.88 10.12
CA ASP A 73 1.87 25.90 9.66
C ASP A 73 2.49 25.48 8.33
N HIS A 74 1.86 25.89 7.23
CA HIS A 74 2.39 25.59 5.91
C HIS A 74 3.72 26.31 5.60
N LEU A 75 4.09 27.37 6.35
CA LEU A 75 5.36 28.06 6.16
C LEU A 75 6.54 27.28 6.77
N ALA A 76 6.28 26.33 7.66
CA ALA A 76 7.33 25.45 8.18
C ALA A 76 8.00 24.63 7.06
N LEU A 77 7.35 24.44 5.90
CA LEU A 77 7.97 23.86 4.69
C LEU A 77 9.15 24.67 4.17
N GLU A 78 9.18 25.99 4.41
CA GLU A 78 10.25 26.87 3.94
C GLU A 78 11.58 26.66 4.68
N THR A 79 11.54 25.92 5.79
CA THR A 79 12.73 25.49 6.53
C THR A 79 13.38 24.24 5.95
N LEU A 80 12.72 23.57 4.99
CA LEU A 80 13.29 22.43 4.28
C LEU A 80 14.42 22.90 3.37
N GLU A 81 15.50 22.11 3.33
CA GLU A 81 16.56 22.34 2.36
C GLU A 81 15.97 22.25 0.96
N ARG A 82 16.11 23.35 0.21
CA ARG A 82 15.71 23.43 -1.20
C ARG A 82 16.77 22.70 -2.01
N GLY A 83 16.51 21.42 -2.28
CA GLY A 83 17.35 20.55 -3.06
C GLY A 83 16.62 19.23 -3.31
N GLU A 84 16.97 18.56 -4.40
CA GLU A 84 16.51 17.19 -4.63
C GLU A 84 16.82 16.38 -3.37
N ARG A 85 15.86 15.56 -2.91
CA ARG A 85 16.14 14.49 -1.95
C ARG A 85 17.46 13.84 -2.34
N SER A 86 18.28 13.45 -1.36
CA SER A 86 19.43 12.59 -1.64
C SER A 86 18.96 11.50 -2.61
N SER A 87 19.51 11.49 -3.82
CA SER A 87 18.90 10.85 -5.00
C SER A 87 18.40 9.44 -4.72
N GLY A 88 19.12 8.69 -3.87
CA GLY A 88 18.76 7.34 -3.47
C GLY A 88 17.42 7.17 -2.73
N PHE A 89 16.92 8.14 -1.95
CA PHE A 89 15.62 7.97 -1.26
C PHE A 89 14.45 8.20 -2.21
N GLY A 90 14.54 9.23 -3.05
CA GLY A 90 13.52 9.49 -4.09
C GLY A 90 13.43 8.32 -5.06
N GLU A 91 14.58 7.85 -5.56
CA GLU A 91 14.67 6.68 -6.44
C GLU A 91 14.09 5.41 -5.80
N ALA A 92 14.42 5.13 -4.54
CA ALA A 92 13.88 3.98 -3.83
C ALA A 92 12.36 4.06 -3.65
N LEU A 93 11.81 5.27 -3.49
CA LEU A 93 10.38 5.49 -3.37
C LEU A 93 9.65 5.22 -4.69
N ASP A 94 10.18 5.74 -5.79
CA ASP A 94 9.63 5.56 -7.12
C ASP A 94 9.68 4.08 -7.53
N GLU A 95 10.80 3.38 -7.26
CA GLU A 95 10.92 1.93 -7.47
C GLU A 95 9.89 1.14 -6.65
N PHE A 96 9.66 1.54 -5.40
CA PHE A 96 8.67 0.90 -4.54
C PHE A 96 7.26 1.08 -5.12
N GLU A 97 6.90 2.28 -5.57
CA GLU A 97 5.60 2.53 -6.18
C GLU A 97 5.40 1.77 -7.49
N GLU A 98 6.41 1.73 -8.36
CA GLU A 98 6.34 0.96 -9.60
C GLU A 98 6.13 -0.53 -9.33
N LYS A 99 6.86 -1.08 -8.35
CA LYS A 99 6.73 -2.47 -7.95
C LYS A 99 5.33 -2.76 -7.41
N LYS A 100 4.77 -1.88 -6.60
CA LYS A 100 3.41 -2.01 -6.08
C LYS A 100 2.35 -1.92 -7.17
N ARG A 101 2.52 -1.01 -8.14
CA ARG A 101 1.64 -0.89 -9.30
C ARG A 101 1.64 -2.17 -10.13
N LYS A 102 2.82 -2.70 -10.47
CA LYS A 102 2.97 -3.96 -11.22
C LYS A 102 2.33 -5.14 -10.48
N GLN A 103 2.57 -5.27 -9.17
CA GLN A 103 1.96 -6.32 -8.35
C GLN A 103 0.43 -6.24 -8.35
N LYS A 104 -0.13 -5.03 -8.30
CA LYS A 104 -1.58 -4.83 -8.38
C LYS A 104 -2.14 -5.25 -9.73
N GLU A 105 -1.50 -4.83 -10.83
CA GLU A 105 -1.89 -5.19 -12.20
C GLU A 105 -1.81 -6.71 -12.45
N GLU A 106 -0.74 -7.37 -12.02
CA GLU A 106 -0.58 -8.81 -12.10
C GLU A 106 -1.67 -9.55 -11.31
N MET A 107 -1.98 -9.06 -10.12
CA MET A 107 -3.00 -9.65 -9.27
C MET A 107 -4.39 -9.48 -9.88
N GLU A 108 -4.73 -8.28 -10.38
CA GLU A 108 -5.99 -8.02 -11.11
C GLU A 108 -6.12 -8.91 -12.35
N ALA A 109 -5.05 -9.07 -13.14
CA ALA A 109 -5.05 -9.97 -14.30
C ALA A 109 -5.22 -11.45 -13.89
N PHE A 110 -4.59 -11.88 -12.80
CA PHE A 110 -4.74 -13.23 -12.25
C PHE A 110 -6.17 -13.50 -11.78
N PHE A 111 -6.82 -12.54 -11.15
CA PHE A 111 -8.23 -12.64 -10.78
C PHE A 111 -9.16 -12.64 -12.00
N ALA A 112 -8.94 -11.75 -12.97
CA ALA A 112 -9.77 -11.62 -14.17
C ALA A 112 -9.69 -12.85 -15.09
N SER A 113 -8.54 -13.53 -15.12
CA SER A 113 -8.34 -14.78 -15.89
C SER A 113 -8.94 -16.03 -15.22
N GLY A 114 -9.56 -15.91 -14.04
CA GLY A 114 -10.08 -17.07 -13.30
C GLY A 114 -8.97 -17.93 -12.68
N GLY A 115 -7.75 -17.38 -12.53
CA GLY A 115 -6.59 -18.11 -12.01
C GLY A 115 -6.81 -18.65 -10.59
N VAL A 116 -7.68 -18.03 -9.80
CA VAL A 116 -8.09 -18.52 -8.47
C VAL A 116 -8.87 -19.83 -8.57
N ASP A 117 -9.79 -19.93 -9.53
CA ASP A 117 -10.61 -21.13 -9.72
C ASP A 117 -9.78 -22.26 -10.32
N GLN A 118 -8.83 -21.94 -11.20
CA GLN A 118 -7.84 -22.91 -11.70
C GLN A 118 -6.93 -23.43 -10.58
N LYS A 119 -6.36 -22.55 -9.73
CA LYS A 119 -5.53 -22.99 -8.59
C LYS A 119 -6.31 -23.85 -7.59
N LYS A 120 -7.56 -23.48 -7.29
CA LYS A 120 -8.43 -24.31 -6.41
C LYS A 120 -8.69 -25.68 -7.01
N LYS A 121 -8.92 -25.77 -8.32
CA LYS A 121 -9.06 -27.06 -9.02
C LYS A 121 -7.77 -27.89 -8.93
N GLU A 122 -6.62 -27.29 -9.23
CA GLU A 122 -5.33 -28.00 -9.14
C GLU A 122 -5.01 -28.49 -7.72
N GLU A 123 -5.33 -27.71 -6.68
CA GLU A 123 -5.15 -28.15 -5.29
C GLU A 123 -6.08 -29.32 -4.95
N LEU A 124 -7.35 -29.26 -5.36
CA LEU A 124 -8.31 -30.36 -5.16
C LEU A 124 -7.87 -31.63 -5.89
N ASP A 125 -7.36 -31.50 -7.12
CA ASP A 125 -6.84 -32.63 -7.90
C ASP A 125 -5.62 -33.26 -7.23
N LYS A 126 -4.67 -32.45 -6.73
CA LYS A 126 -3.51 -32.93 -5.97
C LYS A 126 -3.91 -33.63 -4.67
N LEU A 127 -4.89 -33.09 -3.95
CA LEU A 127 -5.46 -33.70 -2.74
C LEU A 127 -6.13 -35.04 -3.05
N SER A 128 -6.89 -35.13 -4.14
CA SER A 128 -7.49 -36.36 -4.65
C SER A 128 -6.43 -37.43 -4.96
N ASP A 129 -5.37 -37.05 -5.67
CA ASP A 129 -4.29 -37.97 -6.03
C ASP A 129 -3.49 -38.45 -4.82
N ALA A 130 -3.22 -37.56 -3.86
CA ALA A 130 -2.59 -37.91 -2.60
C ALA A 130 -3.48 -38.89 -1.79
N PHE A 131 -4.79 -38.64 -1.75
CA PHE A 131 -5.74 -39.51 -1.07
C PHE A 131 -5.81 -40.91 -1.72
N ARG A 132 -5.83 -40.99 -3.05
CA ARG A 132 -5.78 -42.26 -3.79
C ARG A 132 -4.50 -43.05 -3.53
N LYS A 133 -3.35 -42.38 -3.51
CA LYS A 133 -2.06 -43.00 -3.19
C LYS A 133 -2.04 -43.54 -1.75
N PHE A 134 -2.55 -42.76 -0.80
CA PHE A 134 -2.68 -43.19 0.60
C PHE A 134 -3.58 -44.42 0.77
N GLN A 135 -4.71 -44.49 0.04
CA GLN A 135 -5.59 -45.66 0.06
C GLN A 135 -4.98 -46.91 -0.59
N LYS A 136 -4.12 -46.77 -1.61
CA LYS A 136 -3.36 -47.90 -2.18
C LYS A 136 -2.30 -48.42 -1.21
N GLN A 137 -1.64 -47.53 -0.46
CA GLN A 137 -0.61 -47.90 0.51
C GLN A 137 -1.16 -48.62 1.76
N LYS A 138 -2.46 -48.44 2.07
CA LYS A 138 -3.14 -49.08 3.21
C LYS A 138 -3.67 -50.49 2.92
N ARG A 139 -3.54 -50.99 1.69
CA ARG A 139 -3.80 -52.38 1.30
C ARG A 139 -2.46 -53.07 1.04
N PRO A 140 -1.81 -53.68 2.04
CA PRO A 140 -0.81 -54.70 1.74
C PRO A 140 -1.53 -55.95 1.21
N ASP A 141 -0.87 -56.60 0.25
CA ASP A 141 -1.35 -57.71 -0.54
C ASP A 141 -1.98 -58.85 0.30
N ASP A 142 -3.28 -59.09 0.12
CA ASP A 142 -3.90 -60.41 0.33
C ASP A 142 -3.67 -61.20 -0.97
N ASP A 143 -2.43 -61.61 -1.23
CA ASP A 143 -2.10 -62.62 -2.24
C ASP A 143 -0.72 -63.20 -1.90
N ASP A 144 -0.70 -64.23 -1.05
CA ASP A 144 0.31 -65.30 -1.11
C ASP A 144 -0.42 -66.65 -1.08
N GLN A 145 0.11 -67.55 -1.90
CA GLN A 145 -0.53 -68.67 -2.59
C GLN A 145 -0.64 -69.98 -1.77
N ASP A 146 -1.45 -70.88 -2.34
CA ASP A 146 -1.45 -72.36 -2.27
C ASP A 146 -1.91 -73.10 -0.99
#